data_AF-F6IYK3-F1
#
_entry.id   AF-F6IYK3-F1
#
_cell.length_a   1.000
_cell.length_b   1.000
_cell.length_c   1.000
_cell.angle_alpha   90.00
_cell.angle_beta   90.00
_cell.angle_gamma   90.00
#
_symmetry.space_group_name_H-M   'P 1'
#
loop_
_entity.id
_entity.type
_entity.pdbx_description
1 polymer ?
#
loop_
_entity_poly.entity_id
_entity_poly.type
_entity_poly.pdbx_seq_one_letter_code
_entity_poly.pdbx_strand_id
1 'polypeptide(L)'
;MLDKFLIGGYTSDNYTPNNQSEGIYVATLDTEQAKIVSIEPYVKLDNPAFFNFDPANDQHKLVTVLTQNENTGGVGVIDATADAGKLIDTKMLDQNGVTPAYEAYDAATNRYFWNELSYTVPSYIFLDATRRIIFAANYNTNAVHTFKLDDQWHISEQHNYPIEGSGPEVEQDHAHIHFTRLLPDGRLIVCGLGCDKLFVYDVADNGELTLVTAFSTKPGFGPRQIAIAQKSNHIYVLGEVASRVAVAEYDHATGRITWLNDYSNIPEGYVGHNGSAAIRLSADEQFLYVTNRGHNSLAVYRIFDDGRQLEKIQQIKTEGVFPRDFGLSKDNHFLLCANQNSNELILYRRDPESGFLSVAQRHIKHDACVRVLEATDFLG
;
A
#
# COMPACT_ATOMS: atom_id res chain seq x y z
N MET A 1 -9.15 10.96 -23.61
CA MET A 1 -9.00 11.67 -22.30
C MET A 1 -7.66 11.26 -21.68
N LEU A 2 -7.02 12.13 -20.88
CA LEU A 2 -5.71 11.85 -20.28
C LEU A 2 -5.86 11.69 -18.76
N ASP A 3 -5.69 10.47 -18.29
CA ASP A 3 -5.62 10.15 -16.86
C ASP A 3 -4.15 10.16 -16.42
N LYS A 4 -3.90 10.47 -15.15
CA LYS A 4 -2.54 10.54 -14.59
C LYS A 4 -2.42 9.57 -13.41
N PHE A 5 -1.28 8.87 -13.37
CA PHE A 5 -0.84 8.11 -12.21
C PHE A 5 0.47 8.69 -11.69
N LEU A 6 0.60 8.81 -10.37
CA LEU A 6 1.90 8.91 -9.73
C LEU A 6 2.47 7.50 -9.55
N ILE A 7 3.70 7.28 -10.04
CA ILE A 7 4.45 6.04 -9.83
C ILE A 7 5.76 6.34 -9.10
N GLY A 8 6.22 5.37 -8.30
CA GLY A 8 7.51 5.48 -7.61
C GLY A 8 8.05 4.11 -7.20
N GLY A 9 9.23 4.13 -6.59
CA GLY A 9 9.82 2.95 -6.00
C GLY A 9 11.18 3.22 -5.38
N TYR A 10 12.00 2.18 -5.31
CA TYR A 10 13.36 2.32 -4.82
C TYR A 10 14.18 3.13 -5.84
N THR A 11 15.21 3.83 -5.36
CA THR A 11 16.22 4.56 -6.16
C THR A 11 17.60 3.95 -6.01
N SER A 12 17.78 2.98 -5.11
CA SER A 12 19.03 2.22 -4.95
C SER A 12 18.98 0.86 -5.66
N ASP A 13 20.17 0.37 -5.99
CA ASP A 13 20.39 -0.95 -6.58
C ASP A 13 20.21 -2.10 -5.57
N ASN A 14 20.12 -1.80 -4.28
CA ASN A 14 20.02 -2.80 -3.20
C ASN A 14 18.73 -3.64 -3.29
N TYR A 15 17.68 -3.08 -3.88
CA TYR A 15 16.36 -3.71 -3.97
C TYR A 15 15.99 -4.15 -5.39
N THR A 16 16.57 -3.50 -6.39
CA THR A 16 16.29 -3.72 -7.81
C THR A 16 17.60 -3.55 -8.58
N PRO A 17 18.14 -4.58 -9.25
CA PRO A 17 19.42 -4.45 -9.95
C PRO A 17 19.37 -3.44 -11.11
N ASN A 18 20.38 -2.58 -11.23
CA ASN A 18 20.54 -1.54 -12.26
C ASN A 18 19.40 -0.50 -12.27
N ASN A 19 18.88 -0.17 -11.10
CA ASN A 19 17.82 0.80 -10.90
C ASN A 19 18.31 2.22 -11.18
N GLN A 20 17.65 2.91 -12.11
CA GLN A 20 17.91 4.30 -12.49
C GLN A 20 16.78 5.24 -12.07
N SER A 21 15.87 4.80 -11.19
CA SER A 21 14.82 5.65 -10.64
C SER A 21 15.41 6.80 -9.83
N GLU A 22 14.89 8.01 -10.05
CA GLU A 22 15.29 9.23 -9.37
C GLU A 22 14.24 9.73 -8.37
N GLY A 23 13.08 9.04 -8.26
CA GLY A 23 12.03 9.41 -7.31
C GLY A 23 10.61 9.06 -7.78
N ILE A 24 9.73 10.07 -7.79
CA ILE A 24 8.31 9.98 -8.19
C ILE A 24 8.15 10.52 -9.61
N TYR A 25 7.31 9.87 -10.40
CA TYR A 25 7.03 10.18 -11.80
C TYR A 25 5.52 10.29 -12.04
N VAL A 26 5.13 11.07 -13.06
CA VAL A 26 3.78 11.07 -13.61
C VAL A 26 3.74 10.16 -14.84
N ALA A 27 2.95 9.09 -14.78
CA ALA A 27 2.59 8.27 -15.93
C ALA A 27 1.25 8.73 -16.50
N THR A 28 1.22 9.10 -17.78
CA THR A 28 0.01 9.60 -18.46
C THR A 28 -0.64 8.48 -19.26
N LEU A 29 -1.88 8.15 -18.93
CA LEU A 29 -2.73 7.20 -19.65
C LEU A 29 -3.63 7.96 -20.64
N ASP A 30 -3.48 7.66 -21.93
CA ASP A 30 -4.50 7.97 -22.93
C ASP A 30 -5.56 6.86 -22.92
N THR A 31 -6.75 7.19 -22.41
CA THR A 31 -7.85 6.22 -22.25
C THR A 31 -8.50 5.82 -23.57
N GLU A 32 -8.39 6.65 -24.62
CA GLU A 32 -8.91 6.33 -25.94
C GLU A 32 -7.98 5.37 -26.67
N GLN A 33 -6.67 5.63 -26.59
CA GLN A 33 -5.64 4.74 -27.14
C GLN A 33 -5.38 3.51 -26.29
N ALA A 34 -5.84 3.51 -25.03
CA ALA A 34 -5.56 2.49 -24.02
C ALA A 34 -4.06 2.26 -23.82
N LYS A 35 -3.34 3.36 -23.62
CA LYS A 35 -1.88 3.36 -23.62
C LYS A 35 -1.32 4.38 -22.62
N ILE A 36 -0.30 3.98 -21.86
CA ILE A 36 0.62 4.91 -21.22
C ILE A 36 1.47 5.57 -22.31
N VAL A 37 1.26 6.88 -22.50
CA VAL A 37 1.85 7.67 -23.59
C VAL A 37 3.11 8.43 -23.16
N SER A 38 3.24 8.77 -21.87
CA SER A 38 4.45 9.34 -21.29
C SER A 38 4.65 8.90 -19.84
N ILE A 39 5.91 8.91 -19.41
CA ILE A 39 6.31 8.82 -18.00
C ILE A 39 7.36 9.90 -17.79
N GLU A 40 7.05 10.88 -16.94
CA GLU A 40 7.86 12.08 -16.76
C GLU A 40 8.27 12.22 -15.28
N PRO A 41 9.53 12.60 -14.98
CA PRO A 41 9.96 12.87 -13.61
C PRO A 41 9.09 13.96 -12.98
N TYR A 42 8.68 13.75 -11.73
CA TYR A 42 7.87 14.71 -10.98
C TYR A 42 8.59 15.27 -9.77
N VAL A 43 9.09 14.38 -8.89
CA VAL A 43 9.83 14.76 -7.68
C VAL A 43 11.06 13.89 -7.57
N LYS A 44 12.24 14.51 -7.54
CA LYS A 44 13.49 13.79 -7.24
C LYS A 44 13.62 13.58 -5.74
N LEU A 45 13.66 12.33 -5.29
CA LEU A 45 13.76 11.99 -3.88
C LEU A 45 14.22 10.53 -3.71
N ASP A 46 14.92 10.25 -2.62
CA ASP A 46 15.48 8.91 -2.37
C ASP A 46 14.44 7.92 -1.85
N ASN A 47 14.31 6.79 -2.55
CA ASN A 47 13.44 5.65 -2.22
C ASN A 47 11.99 6.01 -1.79
N PRO A 48 11.18 6.69 -2.63
CA PRO A 48 9.75 6.89 -2.38
C PRO A 48 8.96 5.58 -2.57
N ALA A 49 9.24 4.59 -1.74
CA ALA A 49 8.62 3.27 -1.85
C ALA A 49 7.11 3.30 -1.58
N PHE A 50 6.62 4.32 -0.86
CA PHE A 50 5.21 4.58 -0.70
C PHE A 50 4.92 6.08 -0.53
N PHE A 51 3.86 6.54 -1.17
CA PHE A 51 3.34 7.89 -1.02
C PHE A 51 1.82 7.90 -1.17
N ASN A 52 1.20 8.94 -0.63
CA ASN A 52 -0.25 9.08 -0.60
C ASN A 52 -0.65 10.55 -0.43
N PHE A 53 -1.90 10.85 -0.78
CA PHE A 53 -2.56 12.12 -0.46
C PHE A 53 -3.94 11.82 0.15
N ASP A 54 -4.64 12.84 0.64
CA ASP A 54 -6.01 12.72 1.12
C ASP A 54 -6.99 13.04 -0.03
N PRO A 55 -7.63 12.03 -0.67
CA PRO A 55 -8.56 12.30 -1.77
C PRO A 55 -9.88 12.92 -1.30
N ALA A 56 -10.22 12.83 0.00
CA ALA A 56 -11.47 13.37 0.53
C ALA A 56 -11.36 14.87 0.85
N ASN A 57 -10.14 15.34 1.10
CA ASN A 57 -9.83 16.74 1.37
C ASN A 57 -8.51 17.10 0.70
N ASP A 58 -8.54 17.25 -0.63
CA ASP A 58 -7.35 17.56 -1.39
C ASP A 58 -6.87 18.99 -1.11
N GLN A 59 -5.66 19.08 -0.54
CA GLN A 59 -4.95 20.32 -0.26
C GLN A 59 -3.70 20.47 -1.17
N HIS A 60 -3.63 19.66 -2.22
CA HIS A 60 -2.46 19.45 -3.08
C HIS A 60 -1.20 19.16 -2.26
N LYS A 61 -1.35 18.27 -1.28
CA LYS A 61 -0.27 17.81 -0.41
C LYS A 61 -0.11 16.31 -0.56
N LEU A 62 1.08 15.91 -0.98
CA LEU A 62 1.51 14.53 -1.06
C LEU A 62 2.43 14.24 0.12
N VAL A 63 2.24 13.12 0.80
CA VAL A 63 3.19 12.63 1.79
C VAL A 63 3.87 11.36 1.29
N THR A 64 5.15 11.22 1.61
CA THR A 64 5.97 10.10 1.17
C THR A 64 6.79 9.53 2.31
N VAL A 65 7.09 8.24 2.25
CA VAL A 65 8.19 7.66 3.01
C VAL A 65 9.51 8.14 2.40
N LEU A 66 10.54 8.28 3.24
CA LEU A 66 11.88 8.70 2.84
C LEU A 66 12.92 7.72 3.38
N THR A 67 14.04 7.64 2.69
CA THR A 67 15.24 6.91 3.14
C THR A 67 16.47 7.81 3.04
N GLN A 68 17.33 7.79 4.06
CA GLN A 68 18.65 8.39 4.07
C GLN A 68 19.68 7.36 4.52
N ASN A 69 20.91 7.46 4.00
CA ASN A 69 22.02 6.57 4.36
C ASN A 69 21.65 5.08 4.28
N GLU A 70 20.84 4.74 3.28
CA GLU A 70 20.28 3.41 3.01
C GLU A 70 19.30 2.87 4.05
N ASN A 71 19.46 3.12 5.35
CA ASN A 71 18.68 2.47 6.41
C ASN A 71 17.94 3.38 7.38
N THR A 72 18.18 4.70 7.34
CA THR A 72 17.43 5.65 8.16
C THR A 72 16.18 6.04 7.40
N GLY A 73 15.01 5.75 7.96
CA GLY A 73 13.73 6.06 7.38
C GLY A 73 13.05 7.27 7.97
N GLY A 74 12.12 7.85 7.22
CA GLY A 74 11.37 9.00 7.66
C GLY A 74 10.14 9.25 6.81
N VAL A 75 9.55 10.42 7.01
CA VAL A 75 8.44 10.94 6.22
C VAL A 75 8.80 12.29 5.61
N GLY A 76 8.22 12.58 4.45
CA GLY A 76 8.33 13.87 3.77
C GLY A 76 6.96 14.40 3.38
N VAL A 77 6.83 15.73 3.38
CA VAL A 77 5.66 16.45 2.87
C VAL A 77 6.06 17.18 1.60
N ILE A 78 5.29 16.99 0.55
CA ILE A 78 5.49 17.55 -0.79
C ILE A 78 4.30 18.44 -1.12
N ASP A 79 4.60 19.67 -1.51
CA ASP A 79 3.63 20.55 -2.15
C ASP A 79 3.52 20.20 -3.63
N ALA A 80 2.33 19.78 -4.05
CA ALA A 80 2.03 19.33 -5.40
C ALA A 80 1.40 20.41 -6.29
N THR A 81 1.26 21.64 -5.80
CA THR A 81 0.68 22.76 -6.58
C THR A 81 1.58 23.27 -7.70
N ALA A 82 2.87 22.94 -7.68
CA ALA A 82 3.82 23.31 -8.71
C ALA A 82 3.95 22.20 -9.78
N ASP A 83 4.34 22.60 -11.01
CA ASP A 83 4.58 21.67 -12.14
C ASP A 83 5.53 20.52 -11.79
N ALA A 84 6.47 20.79 -10.89
CA ALA A 84 7.27 19.78 -10.20
C ALA A 84 6.96 19.87 -8.70
N GLY A 85 6.61 18.74 -8.09
CA GLY A 85 6.32 18.69 -6.66
C GLY A 85 7.55 19.13 -5.85
N LYS A 86 7.33 19.95 -4.83
CA LYS A 86 8.40 20.50 -3.99
C LYS A 86 8.34 19.91 -2.59
N LEU A 87 9.43 19.28 -2.15
CA LEU A 87 9.57 18.87 -0.76
C LEU A 87 9.60 20.11 0.15
N ILE A 88 8.67 20.20 1.09
CA ILE A 88 8.51 21.34 2.00
C ILE A 88 8.97 21.03 3.43
N ASP A 89 8.86 19.77 3.87
CA ASP A 89 9.41 19.36 5.16
C ASP A 89 9.71 17.86 5.21
N THR A 90 10.58 17.45 6.12
CA THR A 90 10.97 16.06 6.34
C THR A 90 11.22 15.77 7.82
N LYS A 91 10.90 14.55 8.25
CA LYS A 91 11.25 14.05 9.58
C LYS A 91 11.78 12.64 9.49
N MET A 92 13.04 12.46 9.85
CA MET A 92 13.67 11.14 9.99
C MET A 92 13.35 10.54 11.36
N LEU A 93 13.18 9.23 11.41
CA LEU A 93 12.96 8.44 12.62
C LEU A 93 14.29 8.10 13.29
N ASP A 94 14.27 8.04 14.62
CA ASP A 94 15.41 7.58 15.41
C ASP A 94 15.63 6.07 15.19
N GLN A 95 16.90 5.67 15.10
CA GLN A 95 17.33 4.28 14.96
C GLN A 95 17.54 3.58 16.32
N ASN A 96 17.43 4.30 17.44
CA ASN A 96 17.59 3.73 18.77
C ASN A 96 16.48 2.70 19.08
N GLY A 97 16.88 1.50 19.52
CA GLY A 97 15.95 0.44 19.93
C GLY A 97 15.26 -0.30 18.78
N VAL A 98 15.72 -0.11 17.55
CA VAL A 98 15.19 -0.82 16.37
C VAL A 98 15.63 -2.27 16.42
N THR A 99 14.66 -3.17 16.34
CA THR A 99 14.93 -4.61 16.25
C THR A 99 15.30 -4.93 14.80
N PRO A 100 16.40 -5.66 14.55
CA PRO A 100 16.67 -6.18 13.21
C PRO A 100 15.47 -6.97 12.71
N ALA A 101 15.16 -6.84 11.43
CA ALA A 101 13.98 -7.47 10.85
C ALA A 101 14.36 -8.39 9.70
N TYR A 102 13.49 -9.38 9.50
CA TYR A 102 13.48 -10.22 8.33
C TYR A 102 12.83 -9.46 7.16
N GLU A 103 13.60 -9.08 6.14
CA GLU A 103 12.95 -8.51 4.96
C GLU A 103 13.80 -8.63 3.70
N ALA A 104 13.83 -9.85 3.13
CA ALA A 104 13.43 -10.01 1.73
C ALA A 104 13.51 -11.47 1.28
N TYR A 105 12.52 -11.83 0.45
CA TYR A 105 12.60 -12.98 -0.43
C TYR A 105 13.15 -12.51 -1.77
N ASP A 106 14.31 -13.03 -2.15
CA ASP A 106 14.85 -12.90 -3.49
C ASP A 106 14.19 -13.93 -4.40
N ALA A 107 13.32 -13.44 -5.29
CA ALA A 107 12.64 -14.28 -6.27
C ALA A 107 13.57 -14.86 -7.34
N ALA A 108 14.70 -14.22 -7.63
CA ALA A 108 15.67 -14.70 -8.60
C ALA A 108 16.46 -15.90 -8.05
N THR A 109 16.79 -15.87 -6.75
CA THR A 109 17.55 -16.96 -6.11
C THR A 109 16.68 -17.93 -5.28
N ASN A 110 15.38 -17.64 -5.13
CA ASN A 110 14.45 -18.38 -4.28
C ASN A 110 14.97 -18.54 -2.85
N ARG A 111 15.44 -17.42 -2.27
CA ARG A 111 16.04 -17.38 -0.93
C ARG A 111 15.47 -16.25 -0.12
N TYR A 112 15.31 -16.52 1.16
CA TYR A 112 15.15 -15.48 2.15
C TYR A 112 16.51 -15.07 2.69
N PHE A 113 16.66 -13.80 3.06
CA PHE A 113 17.88 -13.30 3.69
C PHE A 113 17.59 -12.44 4.91
N TRP A 114 18.58 -12.42 5.81
CA TRP A 114 18.51 -11.68 7.07
C TRP A 114 19.22 -10.35 6.91
N ASN A 115 18.55 -9.25 7.29
CA ASN A 115 19.15 -7.93 7.33
C ASN A 115 19.35 -7.52 8.79
N GLU A 116 20.61 -7.55 9.26
CA GLU A 116 21.01 -7.12 10.61
C GLU A 116 20.97 -5.60 10.82
N LEU A 117 20.43 -4.84 9.87
CA LEU A 117 20.50 -3.38 9.89
C LEU A 117 19.35 -2.78 10.70
N SER A 118 19.64 -1.74 11.47
CA SER A 118 18.64 -0.86 12.10
C SER A 118 17.92 -0.05 11.02
N TYR A 119 17.01 -0.70 10.31
CA TYR A 119 16.23 -0.14 9.23
C TYR A 119 14.99 0.56 9.80
N THR A 120 14.74 1.82 9.48
CA THR A 120 13.59 2.57 10.01
C THR A 120 12.65 3.10 8.94
N VAL A 121 12.75 2.63 7.70
CA VAL A 121 11.90 3.10 6.59
C VAL A 121 10.46 2.63 6.80
N PRO A 122 9.49 3.57 6.89
CA PRO A 122 8.09 3.19 6.94
C PRO A 122 7.67 2.44 5.67
N SER A 123 6.82 1.45 5.82
CA SER A 123 6.31 0.62 4.72
C SER A 123 5.04 1.19 4.09
N TYR A 124 4.34 2.07 4.81
CA TYR A 124 3.10 2.72 4.39
C TYR A 124 2.94 4.09 5.04
N ILE A 125 2.28 5.01 4.33
CA ILE A 125 1.97 6.35 4.82
C ILE A 125 0.57 6.79 4.36
N PHE A 126 -0.15 7.51 5.21
CA PHE A 126 -1.44 8.12 4.92
C PHE A 126 -1.52 9.53 5.51
N LEU A 127 -2.21 10.44 4.81
CA LEU A 127 -2.46 11.81 5.25
C LEU A 127 -3.94 11.96 5.60
N ASP A 128 -4.23 12.39 6.81
CA ASP A 128 -5.50 13.06 7.14
C ASP A 128 -5.27 14.56 6.97
N ALA A 129 -5.73 15.13 5.86
CA ALA A 129 -5.53 16.54 5.56
C ALA A 129 -6.42 17.45 6.42
N THR A 130 -7.52 16.91 6.95
CA THR A 130 -8.46 17.66 7.80
C THR A 130 -7.84 17.94 9.16
N ARG A 131 -7.29 16.91 9.80
CA ARG A 131 -6.54 17.08 11.06
C ARG A 131 -5.07 17.45 10.80
N ARG A 132 -4.59 17.37 9.55
CA ARG A 132 -3.18 17.51 9.16
C ARG A 132 -2.27 16.60 9.99
N ILE A 133 -2.57 15.31 9.93
CA ILE A 133 -1.81 14.27 10.60
C ILE A 133 -1.33 13.27 9.56
N ILE A 134 -0.05 12.94 9.62
CA ILE A 134 0.54 11.82 8.89
C ILE A 134 0.50 10.60 9.78
N PHE A 135 0.03 9.48 9.25
CA PHE A 135 0.16 8.16 9.89
C PHE A 135 1.16 7.33 9.07
N ALA A 136 2.18 6.81 9.73
CA ALA A 136 3.18 5.96 9.11
C ALA A 136 3.22 4.59 9.81
N ALA A 137 3.01 3.54 9.03
CA ALA A 137 3.23 2.17 9.46
C ALA A 137 4.69 1.81 9.23
N ASN A 138 5.34 1.26 10.25
CA ASN A 138 6.75 0.94 10.14
C ASN A 138 7.02 -0.53 10.48
N TYR A 139 7.39 -1.26 9.43
CA TYR A 139 7.62 -2.70 9.45
C TYR A 139 8.77 -3.08 10.39
N ASN A 140 9.85 -2.30 10.37
CA ASN A 140 11.12 -2.65 11.01
C ASN A 140 11.24 -2.08 12.44
N THR A 141 10.57 -0.97 12.73
CA THR A 141 10.45 -0.45 14.10
C THR A 141 9.31 -1.07 14.90
N ASN A 142 8.51 -1.95 14.28
CA ASN A 142 7.33 -2.59 14.87
C ASN A 142 6.34 -1.57 15.47
N ALA A 143 6.17 -0.43 14.81
CA ALA A 143 5.45 0.69 15.40
C ALA A 143 4.59 1.47 14.39
N VAL A 144 3.60 2.17 14.94
CA VAL A 144 2.89 3.25 14.26
C VAL A 144 3.51 4.56 14.70
N HIS A 145 3.82 5.44 13.75
CA HIS A 145 4.26 6.81 14.02
C HIS A 145 3.20 7.78 13.53
N THR A 146 2.93 8.82 14.32
CA THR A 146 2.08 9.93 13.89
C THR A 146 2.88 11.23 13.87
N PHE A 147 2.59 12.10 12.90
CA PHE A 147 3.23 13.40 12.78
C PHE A 147 2.16 14.47 12.57
N LYS A 148 2.08 15.43 13.49
CA LYS A 148 1.18 16.58 13.37
C LYS A 148 1.82 17.63 12.47
N LEU A 149 1.01 18.25 11.61
CA LEU A 149 1.44 19.37 10.78
C LEU A 149 0.78 20.69 11.21
N ASP A 150 1.54 21.77 11.11
CA ASP A 150 1.07 23.14 11.34
C ASP A 150 0.28 23.71 10.14
N ASP A 151 -0.10 24.98 10.22
CA ASP A 151 -0.84 25.68 9.14
C ASP A 151 -0.02 25.87 7.85
N GLN A 152 1.29 25.71 7.93
CA GLN A 152 2.22 25.79 6.80
C GLN A 152 2.64 24.40 6.31
N TRP A 153 2.03 23.32 6.84
CA TRP A 153 2.33 21.93 6.51
C TRP A 153 3.73 21.45 6.95
N HIS A 154 4.35 22.13 7.91
CA HIS A 154 5.57 21.63 8.56
C HIS A 154 5.22 20.72 9.73
N ILE A 155 6.09 19.76 10.01
CA ILE A 155 5.97 18.76 11.06
C ILE A 155 6.27 19.44 12.40
N SER A 156 5.25 19.52 13.27
CA SER A 156 5.31 20.21 14.55
C SER A 156 5.40 19.29 15.76
N GLU A 157 4.85 18.07 15.66
CA GLU A 157 4.82 17.08 16.74
C GLU A 157 4.94 15.67 16.17
N GLN A 158 5.48 14.73 16.95
CA GLN A 158 5.62 13.33 16.58
C GLN A 158 5.32 12.43 17.78
N HIS A 159 4.56 11.37 17.54
CA HIS A 159 4.32 10.30 18.51
C HIS A 159 4.77 8.94 17.96
N ASN A 160 5.16 8.03 18.85
CA ASN A 160 5.57 6.67 18.52
C ASN A 160 4.76 5.67 19.35
N TYR A 161 4.20 4.66 18.68
CA TYR A 161 3.40 3.61 19.28
C TYR A 161 3.99 2.24 18.93
N PRO A 162 4.97 1.75 19.71
CA PRO A 162 5.49 0.40 19.57
C PRO A 162 4.38 -0.64 19.79
N ILE A 163 4.41 -1.69 18.98
CA ILE A 163 3.51 -2.83 19.09
C ILE A 163 4.38 -4.06 19.33
N GLU A 164 4.01 -4.83 20.34
CA GLU A 164 4.65 -6.11 20.64
C GLU A 164 3.84 -7.27 20.05
N GLY A 165 4.51 -8.41 19.87
CA GLY A 165 3.91 -9.65 19.42
C GLY A 165 4.69 -10.28 18.27
N SER A 166 4.28 -11.49 17.92
CA SER A 166 4.83 -12.30 16.83
C SER A 166 3.75 -13.28 16.34
N GLY A 167 4.04 -14.02 15.28
CA GLY A 167 3.19 -15.04 14.69
C GLY A 167 3.96 -16.34 14.45
N PRO A 168 3.30 -17.39 13.92
CA PRO A 168 3.91 -18.70 13.73
C PRO A 168 4.87 -18.81 12.53
N GLU A 169 4.75 -17.93 11.53
CA GLU A 169 5.52 -18.03 10.29
C GLU A 169 6.87 -17.30 10.37
N VAL A 170 7.78 -17.62 9.43
CA VAL A 170 9.16 -17.06 9.45
C VAL A 170 9.18 -15.55 9.26
N GLU A 171 8.23 -15.00 8.52
CA GLU A 171 8.03 -13.56 8.33
C GLU A 171 7.39 -12.88 9.55
N GLN A 172 7.09 -13.60 10.63
CA GLN A 172 6.33 -13.12 11.78
C GLN A 172 7.14 -13.18 13.08
N ASP A 173 8.43 -12.84 13.02
CA ASP A 173 9.30 -12.85 14.18
C ASP A 173 8.97 -11.72 15.19
N HIS A 174 8.39 -10.61 14.71
CA HIS A 174 7.94 -9.46 15.50
C HIS A 174 6.66 -8.83 14.91
N ALA A 175 6.07 -7.84 15.58
CA ALA A 175 4.87 -7.14 15.12
C ALA A 175 5.19 -6.17 13.98
N HIS A 176 5.47 -6.68 12.79
CA HIS A 176 5.73 -5.85 11.62
C HIS A 176 4.48 -5.09 11.18
N ILE A 177 4.51 -3.75 11.28
CA ILE A 177 3.36 -2.90 10.96
C ILE A 177 3.41 -2.49 9.49
N HIS A 178 2.35 -2.78 8.74
CA HIS A 178 2.37 -2.63 7.27
C HIS A 178 1.29 -1.67 6.71
N PHE A 179 0.32 -1.25 7.51
CA PHE A 179 -0.76 -0.38 7.01
C PHE A 179 -1.37 0.46 8.13
N THR A 180 -1.69 1.71 7.81
CA THR A 180 -2.36 2.70 8.68
C THR A 180 -3.29 3.55 7.82
N ARG A 181 -4.61 3.45 7.99
CA ARG A 181 -5.58 4.26 7.22
C ARG A 181 -6.78 4.64 8.07
N LEU A 182 -7.39 5.78 7.78
CA LEU A 182 -8.65 6.15 8.43
C LEU A 182 -9.81 5.29 7.94
N LEU A 183 -10.65 4.91 8.90
CA LEU A 183 -12.00 4.39 8.70
C LEU A 183 -12.99 5.55 8.52
N PRO A 184 -14.19 5.31 7.98
CA PRO A 184 -15.17 6.38 7.72
C PRO A 184 -15.63 7.14 8.97
N ASP A 185 -15.51 6.54 10.15
CA ASP A 185 -15.81 7.18 11.44
C ASP A 185 -14.65 8.04 11.99
N GLY A 186 -13.53 8.11 11.26
CA GLY A 186 -12.34 8.86 11.64
C GLY A 186 -11.38 8.11 12.58
N ARG A 187 -11.65 6.85 12.93
CA ARG A 187 -10.69 6.00 13.64
C ARG A 187 -9.58 5.52 12.71
N LEU A 188 -8.41 5.23 13.25
CA LEU A 188 -7.29 4.67 12.51
C LEU A 188 -7.33 3.14 12.59
N ILE A 189 -7.36 2.45 11.45
CA ILE A 189 -7.13 1.00 11.38
C ILE A 189 -5.68 0.69 10.99
N VAL A 190 -5.10 -0.29 11.67
CA VAL A 190 -3.69 -0.67 11.56
C VAL A 190 -3.55 -2.18 11.35
N CYS A 191 -2.70 -2.59 10.41
CA CYS A 191 -2.36 -4.00 10.20
C CYS A 191 -1.00 -4.33 10.81
N GLY A 192 -1.00 -5.24 11.79
CA GLY A 192 0.19 -5.90 12.30
C GLY A 192 0.38 -7.24 11.59
N LEU A 193 1.15 -7.23 10.50
CA LEU A 193 1.47 -8.40 9.68
C LEU A 193 2.13 -9.47 10.53
N GLY A 194 3.20 -9.10 11.24
CA GLY A 194 3.99 -10.08 11.95
C GLY A 194 3.41 -10.54 13.30
N CYS A 195 2.26 -9.99 13.73
CA CYS A 195 1.58 -10.42 14.96
C CYS A 195 0.12 -10.87 14.76
N ASP A 196 -0.30 -11.07 13.50
CA ASP A 196 -1.63 -11.54 13.12
C ASP A 196 -2.78 -10.70 13.71
N LYS A 197 -2.62 -9.37 13.77
CA LYS A 197 -3.60 -8.48 14.41
C LYS A 197 -4.03 -7.31 13.54
N LEU A 198 -5.28 -6.91 13.73
CA LEU A 198 -5.80 -5.61 13.33
C LEU A 198 -6.01 -4.76 14.59
N PHE A 199 -5.52 -3.54 14.57
CA PHE A 199 -5.73 -2.59 15.65
C PHE A 199 -6.60 -1.43 15.16
N VAL A 200 -7.48 -0.95 16.03
CA VAL A 200 -8.30 0.25 15.79
C VAL A 200 -8.02 1.24 16.90
N TYR A 201 -7.70 2.47 16.53
CA TYR A 201 -7.39 3.56 17.46
C TYR A 201 -8.34 4.74 17.24
N ASP A 202 -8.77 5.36 18.33
CA ASP A 202 -9.26 6.73 18.30
C ASP A 202 -8.06 7.66 18.06
N VAL A 203 -8.28 8.72 17.28
CA VAL A 203 -7.25 9.70 16.90
C VAL A 203 -7.62 11.06 17.48
N ALA A 204 -6.76 11.59 18.35
CA ALA A 204 -6.87 12.95 18.86
C ALA A 204 -6.32 13.98 17.86
N ASP A 205 -6.71 15.25 18.00
CA ASP A 205 -6.32 16.32 17.06
C ASP A 205 -4.81 16.61 17.04
N ASN A 206 -4.08 16.28 18.11
CA ASN A 206 -2.62 16.36 18.18
C ASN A 206 -1.91 15.12 17.58
N GLY A 207 -2.66 14.14 17.08
CA GLY A 207 -2.12 12.89 16.55
C GLY A 207 -1.91 11.80 17.60
N GLU A 208 -2.34 12.00 18.84
CA GLU A 208 -2.29 10.93 19.83
C GLU A 208 -3.29 9.80 19.51
N LEU A 209 -2.86 8.56 19.71
CA LEU A 209 -3.65 7.35 19.47
C LEU A 209 -4.09 6.70 20.77
N THR A 210 -5.37 6.35 20.87
CA THR A 210 -5.92 5.55 21.99
C THR A 210 -6.51 4.24 21.45
N LEU A 211 -6.03 3.10 21.95
CA LEU A 211 -6.45 1.78 21.47
C LEU A 211 -7.93 1.53 21.83
N VAL A 212 -8.72 1.16 20.82
CA VAL A 212 -10.14 0.78 20.94
C VAL A 212 -10.29 -0.73 20.83
N THR A 213 -9.71 -1.32 19.78
CA THR A 213 -9.84 -2.75 19.48
C THR A 213 -8.50 -3.32 19.04
N ALA A 214 -8.17 -4.52 19.51
CA ALA A 214 -7.10 -5.36 18.97
C ALA A 214 -7.71 -6.72 18.59
N PHE A 215 -8.02 -6.89 17.30
CA PHE A 215 -8.62 -8.10 16.76
C PHE A 215 -7.53 -9.07 16.29
N SER A 216 -7.56 -10.31 16.77
CA SER A 216 -6.65 -11.37 16.31
C SER A 216 -7.23 -12.10 15.09
N THR A 217 -6.47 -12.08 14.00
CA THR A 217 -6.73 -12.91 12.82
C THR A 217 -6.30 -14.36 13.07
N LYS A 218 -6.51 -15.24 12.08
CA LYS A 218 -6.01 -16.62 12.18
C LYS A 218 -4.46 -16.60 12.25
N PRO A 219 -3.82 -17.47 13.05
CA PRO A 219 -2.36 -17.58 13.05
C PRO A 219 -1.81 -17.83 11.64
N GLY A 220 -0.77 -17.11 11.25
CA GLY A 220 -0.16 -17.17 9.91
C GLY A 220 -0.92 -16.41 8.82
N PHE A 221 -1.94 -15.60 9.17
CA PHE A 221 -2.68 -14.83 8.19
C PHE A 221 -1.84 -13.69 7.61
N GLY A 222 -1.15 -12.95 8.47
CA GLY A 222 -0.27 -11.83 8.12
C GLY A 222 -1.01 -10.66 7.47
N PRO A 223 -1.90 -9.93 8.19
CA PRO A 223 -2.65 -8.82 7.61
C PRO A 223 -1.71 -7.72 7.12
N ARG A 224 -1.87 -7.30 5.86
CA ARG A 224 -0.92 -6.40 5.19
C ARG A 224 -1.54 -5.08 4.73
N GLN A 225 -2.70 -5.13 4.06
CA GLN A 225 -3.44 -3.97 3.58
C GLN A 225 -4.93 -4.21 3.68
N ILE A 226 -5.73 -3.14 3.69
CA ILE A 226 -7.19 -3.22 3.77
C ILE A 226 -7.81 -2.36 2.67
N ALA A 227 -8.79 -2.94 1.96
CA ALA A 227 -9.76 -2.16 1.20
C ALA A 227 -11.02 -1.95 2.06
N ILE A 228 -11.35 -0.70 2.37
CA ILE A 228 -12.53 -0.32 3.16
C ILE A 228 -13.63 0.07 2.17
N ALA A 229 -14.75 -0.65 2.21
CA ALA A 229 -15.95 -0.33 1.47
C ALA A 229 -16.87 0.54 2.33
N GLN A 230 -17.17 1.74 1.84
CA GLN A 230 -18.00 2.70 2.57
C GLN A 230 -19.49 2.41 2.40
N LYS A 231 -19.93 1.89 1.23
CA LYS A 231 -21.37 1.68 0.96
C LYS A 231 -21.91 0.48 1.71
N SER A 232 -21.12 -0.60 1.80
CA SER A 232 -21.52 -1.85 2.44
C SER A 232 -21.09 -1.98 3.91
N ASN A 233 -20.29 -1.04 4.44
CA ASN A 233 -19.70 -1.13 5.79
C ASN A 233 -18.89 -2.42 6.04
N HIS A 234 -18.13 -2.84 5.04
CA HIS A 234 -17.24 -3.99 5.13
C HIS A 234 -15.79 -3.56 4.93
N ILE A 235 -14.88 -4.31 5.55
CA ILE A 235 -13.45 -4.24 5.29
C ILE A 235 -12.98 -5.56 4.68
N TYR A 236 -12.18 -5.44 3.62
CA TYR A 236 -11.52 -6.57 2.98
C TYR A 236 -10.05 -6.57 3.38
N VAL A 237 -9.64 -7.58 4.13
CA VAL A 237 -8.32 -7.63 4.77
C VAL A 237 -7.44 -8.58 3.97
N LEU A 238 -6.33 -8.06 3.46
CA LEU A 238 -5.38 -8.85 2.69
C LEU A 238 -4.37 -9.52 3.63
N GLY A 239 -4.31 -10.85 3.62
CA GLY A 239 -3.26 -11.64 4.25
C GLY A 239 -2.10 -11.86 3.29
N GLU A 240 -0.95 -11.27 3.58
CA GLU A 240 0.28 -11.46 2.81
C GLU A 240 0.73 -12.92 2.89
N VAL A 241 0.96 -13.38 4.13
CA VAL A 241 1.57 -14.67 4.43
C VAL A 241 0.64 -15.82 4.04
N ALA A 242 -0.62 -15.76 4.43
CA ALA A 242 -1.59 -16.81 4.05
C ALA A 242 -1.96 -16.81 2.57
N SER A 243 -1.63 -15.76 1.80
CA SER A 243 -2.09 -15.59 0.41
C SER A 243 -3.62 -15.60 0.28
N ARG A 244 -4.32 -14.94 1.22
CA ARG A 244 -5.79 -14.91 1.30
C ARG A 244 -6.33 -13.50 1.41
N VAL A 245 -7.57 -13.31 1.02
CA VAL A 245 -8.35 -12.11 1.32
C VAL A 245 -9.53 -12.48 2.20
N ALA A 246 -9.71 -11.72 3.27
CA ALA A 246 -10.79 -11.91 4.22
C ALA A 246 -11.85 -10.83 4.11
N VAL A 247 -13.07 -11.19 4.50
CA VAL A 247 -14.20 -10.28 4.63
C VAL A 247 -14.50 -10.13 6.12
N ALA A 248 -14.59 -8.89 6.59
CA ALA A 248 -15.02 -8.58 7.94
C ALA A 248 -15.99 -7.39 7.95
N GLU A 249 -16.92 -7.41 8.90
CA GLU A 249 -17.75 -6.25 9.23
C GLU A 249 -17.02 -5.36 10.24
N TYR A 250 -17.19 -4.06 10.11
CA TYR A 250 -16.72 -3.08 11.08
C TYR A 250 -17.90 -2.36 11.72
N ASP A 251 -17.97 -2.38 13.05
CA ASP A 251 -18.99 -1.64 13.79
C ASP A 251 -18.46 -0.23 14.11
N HIS A 252 -18.93 0.76 13.37
CA HIS A 252 -18.57 2.17 13.58
C HIS A 252 -18.86 2.69 14.99
N ALA A 253 -19.91 2.19 15.65
CA ALA A 253 -20.27 2.67 16.98
C ALA A 253 -19.26 2.20 18.03
N THR A 254 -18.84 0.93 17.95
CA THR A 254 -18.03 0.29 18.99
C THR A 254 -16.56 0.09 18.63
N GLY A 255 -16.20 0.25 17.35
CA GLY A 255 -14.86 -0.06 16.83
C GLY A 255 -14.58 -1.56 16.73
N ARG A 256 -15.61 -2.43 16.86
CA ARG A 256 -15.46 -3.89 16.82
C ARG A 256 -15.34 -4.40 15.39
N ILE A 257 -14.58 -5.48 15.23
CA ILE A 257 -14.41 -6.20 13.96
C ILE A 257 -15.03 -7.58 14.10
N THR A 258 -15.90 -7.94 13.17
CA THR A 258 -16.51 -9.29 13.07
C THR A 258 -16.00 -9.97 11.81
N TRP A 259 -15.17 -10.98 11.96
CA TRP A 259 -14.63 -11.76 10.84
C TRP A 259 -15.70 -12.70 10.27
N LEU A 260 -15.91 -12.64 8.95
CA LEU A 260 -16.92 -13.46 8.28
C LEU A 260 -16.28 -14.67 7.63
N ASN A 261 -15.44 -14.46 6.62
CA ASN A 261 -14.87 -15.51 5.77
C ASN A 261 -13.50 -15.09 5.22
N ASP A 262 -12.76 -16.03 4.65
CA ASP A 262 -11.58 -15.75 3.85
C ASP A 262 -11.48 -16.66 2.61
N TYR A 263 -10.77 -16.20 1.60
CA TYR A 263 -10.70 -16.83 0.27
C TYR A 263 -9.25 -16.83 -0.22
N SER A 264 -8.82 -17.92 -0.87
CA SER A 264 -7.47 -18.01 -1.42
C SER A 264 -7.30 -17.13 -2.67
N ASN A 265 -6.25 -16.31 -2.68
CA ASN A 265 -5.88 -15.44 -3.80
C ASN A 265 -5.22 -16.23 -4.94
N ILE A 266 -4.65 -17.39 -4.64
CA ILE A 266 -3.94 -18.26 -5.58
C ILE A 266 -4.65 -19.62 -5.72
N PRO A 267 -4.24 -20.50 -6.65
CA PRO A 267 -4.79 -21.85 -6.71
C PRO A 267 -4.52 -22.61 -5.41
N GLU A 268 -5.52 -23.32 -4.89
CA GLU A 268 -5.34 -24.16 -3.71
C GLU A 268 -4.26 -25.24 -4.00
N GLY A 269 -3.35 -25.43 -3.05
CA GLY A 269 -2.22 -26.36 -3.20
C GLY A 269 -1.06 -25.84 -4.07
N TYR A 270 -1.00 -24.56 -4.41
CA TYR A 270 0.17 -23.96 -5.05
C TYR A 270 1.44 -24.23 -4.23
N VAL A 271 2.50 -24.68 -4.91
CA VAL A 271 3.81 -24.96 -4.30
C VAL A 271 4.80 -23.92 -4.79
N GLY A 272 5.34 -23.15 -3.84
CA GLY A 272 6.30 -22.08 -4.09
C GLY A 272 6.02 -20.89 -3.20
N HIS A 273 6.96 -19.95 -3.13
CA HIS A 273 6.75 -18.72 -2.39
C HIS A 273 5.59 -17.91 -3.00
N ASN A 274 4.73 -17.37 -2.15
CA ASN A 274 3.79 -16.33 -2.51
C ASN A 274 3.55 -15.37 -1.35
N GLY A 275 3.51 -14.08 -1.64
CA GLY A 275 3.10 -13.03 -0.71
C GLY A 275 2.15 -12.06 -1.39
N SER A 276 0.90 -11.98 -0.92
CA SER A 276 -0.03 -10.97 -1.44
C SER A 276 0.50 -9.56 -1.14
N ALA A 277 0.17 -8.57 -1.97
CA ALA A 277 0.72 -7.22 -1.80
C ALA A 277 -0.35 -6.12 -1.74
N ALA A 278 -1.00 -5.79 -2.85
CA ALA A 278 -1.95 -4.69 -2.91
C ALA A 278 -3.39 -5.20 -3.03
N ILE A 279 -4.33 -4.43 -2.49
CA ILE A 279 -5.77 -4.68 -2.55
C ILE A 279 -6.52 -3.37 -2.84
N ARG A 280 -7.44 -3.37 -3.81
CA ARG A 280 -8.27 -2.20 -4.15
C ARG A 280 -9.66 -2.62 -4.59
N LEU A 281 -10.65 -1.78 -4.25
CA LEU A 281 -12.02 -1.87 -4.75
C LEU A 281 -12.15 -1.09 -6.06
N SER A 282 -13.08 -1.51 -6.91
CA SER A 282 -13.65 -0.59 -7.91
C SER A 282 -14.50 0.47 -7.22
N ALA A 283 -14.66 1.64 -7.86
CA ALA A 283 -15.41 2.78 -7.31
C ALA A 283 -16.90 2.47 -7.02
N ASP A 284 -17.48 1.50 -7.74
CA ASP A 284 -18.83 1.00 -7.51
C ASP A 284 -18.94 0.03 -6.31
N GLU A 285 -17.81 -0.40 -5.74
CA GLU A 285 -17.68 -1.43 -4.70
C GLU A 285 -18.25 -2.80 -5.11
N GLN A 286 -18.30 -3.10 -6.40
CA GLN A 286 -18.77 -4.39 -6.93
C GLN A 286 -17.63 -5.40 -7.16
N PHE A 287 -16.38 -4.93 -7.26
CA PHE A 287 -15.22 -5.76 -7.55
C PHE A 287 -14.03 -5.42 -6.65
N LEU A 288 -13.23 -6.45 -6.38
CA LEU A 288 -12.01 -6.37 -5.57
C LEU A 288 -10.85 -6.98 -6.34
N TYR A 289 -9.71 -6.29 -6.33
CA TYR A 289 -8.50 -6.66 -7.06
C TYR A 289 -7.37 -6.88 -6.07
N VAL A 290 -6.58 -7.94 -6.26
CA VAL A 290 -5.47 -8.30 -5.37
C VAL A 290 -4.24 -8.72 -6.17
N THR A 291 -3.05 -8.20 -5.84
CA THR A 291 -1.79 -8.70 -6.42
C THR A 291 -1.12 -9.76 -5.56
N ASN A 292 -0.45 -10.71 -6.21
CA ASN A 292 0.26 -11.83 -5.60
C ASN A 292 1.70 -11.88 -6.12
N ARG A 293 2.69 -11.64 -5.25
CA ARG A 293 4.13 -11.72 -5.56
C ARG A 293 4.59 -13.17 -5.40
N GLY A 294 5.36 -13.69 -6.36
CA GLY A 294 5.71 -15.11 -6.41
C GLY A 294 4.84 -15.84 -7.44
N HIS A 295 3.53 -15.97 -7.20
CA HIS A 295 2.62 -16.46 -8.25
C HIS A 295 2.48 -15.47 -9.43
N ASN A 296 2.83 -14.20 -9.22
CA ASN A 296 2.88 -13.13 -10.22
C ASN A 296 1.55 -12.99 -10.97
N SER A 297 0.48 -12.76 -10.20
CA SER A 297 -0.88 -12.64 -10.74
C SER A 297 -1.72 -11.60 -10.00
N LEU A 298 -2.71 -11.07 -10.72
CA LEU A 298 -3.87 -10.39 -10.16
C LEU A 298 -5.00 -11.41 -9.96
N ALA A 299 -5.58 -11.43 -8.77
CA ALA A 299 -6.86 -12.07 -8.50
C ALA A 299 -7.97 -11.02 -8.57
N VAL A 300 -9.07 -11.36 -9.24
CA VAL A 300 -10.25 -10.51 -9.35
C VAL A 300 -11.41 -11.22 -8.68
N TYR A 301 -12.06 -10.52 -7.75
CA TYR A 301 -13.26 -10.99 -7.09
C TYR A 301 -14.45 -10.12 -7.46
N ARG A 302 -15.59 -10.77 -7.65
CA ARG A 302 -16.88 -10.10 -7.59
C ARG A 302 -17.42 -10.16 -6.16
N ILE A 303 -17.99 -9.05 -5.74
CA ILE A 303 -18.54 -8.85 -4.40
C ILE A 303 -20.05 -9.08 -4.45
N PHE A 304 -20.56 -9.87 -3.52
CA PHE A 304 -21.98 -10.24 -3.45
C PHE A 304 -22.50 -10.18 -2.02
N ASP A 305 -23.81 -10.41 -1.88
CA ASP A 305 -24.48 -10.52 -0.58
C ASP A 305 -24.21 -9.29 0.30
N ASP A 306 -24.38 -8.10 -0.32
CA ASP A 306 -24.15 -6.80 0.32
C ASP A 306 -22.74 -6.62 0.93
N GLY A 307 -21.72 -7.19 0.27
CA GLY A 307 -20.32 -7.09 0.71
C GLY A 307 -19.82 -8.28 1.53
N ARG A 308 -20.70 -9.22 1.90
CA ARG A 308 -20.37 -10.33 2.81
C ARG A 308 -19.61 -11.48 2.14
N GLN A 309 -19.67 -11.58 0.81
CA GLN A 309 -19.12 -12.71 0.07
C GLN A 309 -18.29 -12.27 -1.14
N LEU A 310 -17.26 -13.07 -1.43
CA LEU A 310 -16.36 -12.87 -2.56
C LEU A 310 -16.39 -14.12 -3.45
N GLU A 311 -16.55 -13.92 -4.75
CA GLU A 311 -16.35 -14.96 -5.76
C GLU A 311 -15.12 -14.60 -6.59
N LYS A 312 -14.11 -15.48 -6.62
CA LYS A 312 -12.94 -15.28 -7.49
C LYS A 312 -13.35 -15.55 -8.94
N ILE A 313 -13.52 -14.50 -9.73
CA ILE A 313 -13.98 -14.58 -11.14
C ILE A 313 -12.84 -14.68 -12.14
N GLN A 314 -11.64 -14.23 -11.75
CA GLN A 314 -10.47 -14.27 -12.63
C GLN A 314 -9.18 -14.39 -11.83
N GLN A 315 -8.20 -15.06 -12.43
CA GLN A 315 -6.80 -14.96 -12.05
C GLN A 315 -5.96 -14.76 -13.31
N ILE A 316 -5.34 -13.59 -13.45
CA ILE A 316 -4.58 -13.20 -14.64
C ILE A 316 -3.11 -12.97 -14.26
N LYS A 317 -2.18 -13.45 -15.08
CA LYS A 317 -0.74 -13.24 -14.85
C LYS A 317 -0.40 -11.78 -15.06
N THR A 318 0.52 -11.25 -14.24
CA THR A 318 0.92 -9.85 -14.34
C THR A 318 1.94 -9.58 -15.45
N GLU A 319 2.34 -10.61 -16.20
CA GLU A 319 3.35 -10.59 -17.26
C GLU A 319 4.71 -9.99 -16.87
N GLY A 320 4.93 -9.82 -15.57
CA GLY A 320 6.20 -9.42 -14.96
C GLY A 320 6.41 -10.19 -13.66
N VAL A 321 7.36 -9.72 -12.85
CA VAL A 321 7.78 -10.39 -11.60
C VAL A 321 7.55 -9.47 -10.41
N PHE A 322 6.94 -10.01 -9.35
CA PHE A 322 6.70 -9.30 -8.10
C PHE A 322 5.78 -8.07 -8.26
N PRO A 323 4.49 -8.25 -8.62
CA PRO A 323 3.53 -7.16 -8.70
C PRO A 323 3.23 -6.55 -7.32
N ARG A 324 3.93 -5.48 -6.95
CA ARG A 324 3.92 -4.93 -5.58
C ARG A 324 2.77 -3.99 -5.32
N ASP A 325 2.34 -3.24 -6.33
CA ASP A 325 1.19 -2.33 -6.24
C ASP A 325 0.50 -2.13 -7.59
N PHE A 326 -0.69 -1.57 -7.55
CA PHE A 326 -1.44 -1.17 -8.73
C PHE A 326 -2.41 -0.02 -8.42
N GLY A 327 -2.88 0.67 -9.46
CA GLY A 327 -3.93 1.68 -9.39
C GLY A 327 -4.99 1.46 -10.47
N LEU A 328 -6.26 1.74 -10.15
CA LEU A 328 -7.32 1.84 -11.15
C LEU A 328 -7.35 3.27 -11.71
N SER A 329 -7.64 3.44 -12.99
CA SER A 329 -7.83 4.77 -13.60
C SER A 329 -9.01 5.51 -12.99
N LYS A 330 -9.11 6.81 -13.25
CA LYS A 330 -10.18 7.66 -12.70
C LYS A 330 -11.56 7.12 -13.07
N ASP A 331 -11.72 6.75 -14.34
CA ASP A 331 -12.96 6.15 -14.86
C ASP A 331 -13.14 4.66 -14.52
N ASN A 332 -12.17 4.04 -13.83
CA ASN A 332 -12.14 2.63 -13.49
C ASN A 332 -12.20 1.67 -14.69
N HIS A 333 -11.90 2.13 -15.91
CA HIS A 333 -11.80 1.26 -17.11
C HIS A 333 -10.41 0.70 -17.35
N PHE A 334 -9.41 1.13 -16.57
CA PHE A 334 -8.05 0.64 -16.65
C PHE A 334 -7.47 0.33 -15.28
N LEU A 335 -6.48 -0.55 -15.27
CA LEU A 335 -5.65 -0.87 -14.12
C LEU A 335 -4.19 -0.87 -14.54
N LEU A 336 -3.36 -0.08 -13.86
CA LEU A 336 -1.91 -0.03 -14.07
C LEU A 336 -1.23 -0.79 -12.92
N CYS A 337 -0.52 -1.87 -13.24
CA CYS A 337 0.16 -2.72 -12.27
C CYS A 337 1.68 -2.58 -12.38
N ALA A 338 2.36 -2.45 -11.25
CA ALA A 338 3.81 -2.33 -11.16
C ALA A 338 4.48 -3.63 -10.71
N ASN A 339 5.31 -4.20 -11.58
CA ASN A 339 6.11 -5.40 -11.30
C ASN A 339 7.52 -4.98 -10.87
N GLN A 340 7.81 -5.08 -9.58
CA GLN A 340 9.04 -4.58 -8.96
C GLN A 340 10.29 -5.21 -9.56
N ASN A 341 10.35 -6.55 -9.65
CA ASN A 341 11.60 -7.25 -9.95
C ASN A 341 11.83 -7.45 -11.45
N SER A 342 10.95 -6.92 -12.30
CA SER A 342 11.10 -6.93 -13.76
C SER A 342 11.13 -5.53 -14.39
N ASN A 343 11.10 -4.48 -13.55
CA ASN A 343 11.12 -3.07 -13.91
C ASN A 343 10.11 -2.77 -15.03
N GLU A 344 8.87 -3.23 -14.83
CA GLU A 344 7.84 -3.19 -15.86
C GLU A 344 6.46 -2.90 -15.29
N LEU A 345 5.80 -1.90 -15.87
CA LEU A 345 4.39 -1.64 -15.69
C LEU A 345 3.60 -2.41 -16.75
N ILE A 346 2.43 -2.94 -16.37
CA ILE A 346 1.47 -3.52 -17.31
C ILE A 346 0.12 -2.81 -17.14
N LEU A 347 -0.44 -2.37 -18.26
CA LEU A 347 -1.74 -1.75 -18.32
C LEU A 347 -2.78 -2.78 -18.74
N TYR A 348 -3.87 -2.86 -17.97
CA TYR A 348 -5.03 -3.70 -18.26
C TYR A 348 -6.23 -2.82 -18.58
N ARG A 349 -7.07 -3.24 -19.54
CA ARG A 349 -8.47 -2.82 -19.60
C ARG A 349 -9.24 -3.57 -18.53
N ARG A 350 -10.08 -2.86 -17.80
CA ARG A 350 -11.10 -3.38 -16.89
C ARG A 350 -12.46 -3.21 -17.56
N ASP A 351 -13.18 -4.31 -17.71
CA ASP A 351 -14.60 -4.24 -18.03
C ASP A 351 -15.38 -3.85 -16.76
N PRO A 352 -16.09 -2.70 -16.74
CA PRO A 352 -16.81 -2.25 -15.55
C PRO A 352 -18.00 -3.12 -15.18
N GLU A 353 -18.61 -3.84 -16.13
CA GLU A 353 -19.79 -4.66 -15.87
C GLU A 353 -19.41 -6.03 -15.31
N SER A 354 -18.37 -6.65 -15.87
CA SER A 354 -17.94 -8.00 -15.47
C SER A 354 -16.78 -8.00 -14.48
N GLY A 355 -16.04 -6.90 -14.36
CA GLY A 355 -14.84 -6.75 -13.55
C GLY A 355 -13.57 -7.37 -14.15
N PHE A 356 -13.69 -8.11 -15.27
CA PHE A 356 -12.57 -8.82 -15.89
C PHE A 356 -11.49 -7.87 -16.40
N LEU A 357 -10.25 -8.32 -16.30
CA LEU A 357 -9.08 -7.66 -16.83
C LEU A 357 -8.62 -8.31 -18.13
N SER A 358 -8.18 -7.48 -19.08
CA SER A 358 -7.45 -7.92 -20.28
C SER A 358 -6.27 -6.99 -20.54
N VAL A 359 -5.14 -7.53 -21.02
CA VAL A 359 -3.94 -6.71 -21.22
C VAL A 359 -4.17 -5.69 -22.33
N ALA A 360 -3.97 -4.42 -22.02
CA ALA A 360 -4.05 -3.28 -22.94
C ALA A 360 -2.68 -2.95 -23.55
N GLN A 361 -1.65 -2.89 -22.70
CA GLN A 361 -0.29 -2.55 -23.10
C GLN A 361 0.74 -3.33 -22.26
N ARG A 362 1.76 -3.82 -22.96
CA ARG A 362 2.93 -4.55 -22.43
C ARG A 362 4.20 -3.69 -22.58
N HIS A 363 5.29 -4.11 -21.95
CA HIS A 363 6.64 -3.56 -22.20
C HIS A 363 6.79 -2.09 -21.86
N ILE A 364 6.04 -1.62 -20.85
CA ILE A 364 6.23 -0.29 -20.28
C ILE A 364 7.37 -0.40 -19.27
N LYS A 365 8.61 -0.25 -19.76
CA LYS A 365 9.82 -0.35 -18.92
C LYS A 365 10.02 0.90 -18.09
N HIS A 366 10.20 0.73 -16.79
CA HIS A 366 10.51 1.79 -15.85
C HIS A 366 11.02 1.20 -14.53
N ASP A 367 11.97 1.86 -13.86
CA ASP A 367 12.55 1.31 -12.63
C ASP A 367 11.72 1.66 -11.38
N ALA A 368 10.92 2.73 -11.44
CA ALA A 368 9.97 3.11 -10.40
C ALA A 368 8.69 2.23 -10.41
N CYS A 369 8.85 0.94 -10.07
CA CYS A 369 7.80 -0.09 -10.16
C CYS A 369 7.38 -0.68 -8.79
N VAL A 370 7.15 0.16 -7.79
CA VAL A 370 6.72 -0.30 -6.44
C VAL A 370 5.39 0.29 -6.00
N ARG A 371 5.08 1.53 -6.39
CA ARG A 371 3.86 2.26 -6.01
C ARG A 371 3.15 2.77 -7.25
N VAL A 372 1.83 2.63 -7.30
CA VAL A 372 0.96 3.22 -8.34
C VAL A 372 -0.26 3.87 -7.69
N LEU A 373 -0.39 5.18 -7.87
CA LEU A 373 -1.46 6.00 -7.30
C LEU A 373 -2.15 6.78 -8.42
N GLU A 374 -3.45 6.58 -8.59
CA GLU A 374 -4.27 7.43 -9.46
C GLU A 374 -4.26 8.86 -8.91
N ALA A 375 -4.04 9.84 -9.78
CA ALA A 375 -3.79 11.23 -9.40
C ALA A 375 -4.29 12.22 -10.46
N THR A 376 -5.28 11.84 -11.27
CA THR A 376 -5.78 12.67 -12.38
C THR A 376 -6.33 13.99 -11.88
N ASP A 377 -7.18 13.96 -10.85
CA ASP A 377 -7.75 15.18 -10.27
C ASP A 377 -6.76 15.92 -9.37
N PHE A 378 -5.90 15.17 -8.67
CA PHE A 378 -4.88 15.73 -7.78
C PHE A 378 -3.85 16.60 -8.52
N LEU A 379 -3.48 16.19 -9.74
CA LEU A 379 -2.55 16.90 -10.63
C LEU A 379 -3.28 17.72 -11.72
N GLY A 380 -4.60 17.86 -11.61
CA GLY A 380 -5.51 18.38 -12.63
C GLY A 380 -5.74 19.88 -12.56
#